data_AF-A0A7Y3CRY7-F1
#
_entry.id   AF-A0A7Y3CRY7-F1
#
_cell.length_a   1.000
_cell.length_b   1.000
_cell.length_c   1.000
_cell.angle_alpha   90.00
_cell.angle_beta   90.00
_cell.angle_gamma   90.00
#
_symmetry.space_group_name_H-M   'P 1'
#
loop_
_entity.id
_entity.type
_entity.pdbx_description
1 polymer ?
#
loop_
_entity_poly.entity_id
_entity_poly.type
_entity_poly.pdbx_seq_one_letter_code
_entity_poly.pdbx_strand_id
1 'polypeptide(L)'
;MTTIVDNLVKPKADADYREASRHRPLGFAIAGVGVVLAVIAFIGNLAAAGSAEPASTLAWAFGLNTLALGTIKVAIGAILIGILVRLWLRVDGVTSALPALQQSSGDRAPDGFGAVLQTHTTPRALPIHRMARTMWGPMLGMGVMALVAGFFTSLWWAGEGGTTAAAWTQGLQFLGEGLILSGISFLLGSILAALREGGGQVQESLGIPVYTLRMPKAAKAFVALMVTGLMISVAQFVVYLWTTTQAADVVAVNFAWLGPFRELGLGLLLSGIVLALGTIANALGFQFERIRQICTVQLTRGN
;
A
#
# COMPACT_ATOMS: atom_id res chain seq x y z
N MET A 1 -14.41 13.26 -14.23
CA MET A 1 -14.91 12.46 -13.10
C MET A 1 -13.84 12.43 -12.02
N THR A 2 -13.87 13.44 -11.14
CA THR A 2 -13.13 13.42 -9.88
C THR A 2 -13.71 12.29 -9.05
N THR A 3 -12.90 11.29 -8.77
CA THR A 3 -13.33 10.20 -7.90
C THR A 3 -13.43 10.73 -6.47
N ILE A 4 -14.30 10.15 -5.64
CA ILE A 4 -14.36 10.45 -4.18
C ILE A 4 -12.97 10.40 -3.54
N VAL A 5 -12.10 9.57 -4.10
CA VAL A 5 -10.70 9.40 -3.74
C VAL A 5 -9.83 10.62 -4.07
N ASP A 6 -10.04 11.29 -5.20
CA ASP A 6 -9.30 12.51 -5.55
C ASP A 6 -9.55 13.63 -4.54
N ASN A 7 -10.77 13.73 -4.01
CA ASN A 7 -11.14 14.71 -2.97
C ASN A 7 -10.53 14.39 -1.59
N LEU A 8 -10.22 13.12 -1.32
CA LEU A 8 -9.55 12.69 -0.08
C LEU A 8 -8.04 12.96 -0.10
N VAL A 9 -7.48 13.14 -1.29
CA VAL A 9 -6.03 13.06 -1.51
C VAL A 9 -5.46 14.35 -2.10
N LYS A 10 -6.19 15.03 -2.98
CA LYS A 10 -5.81 16.35 -3.45
C LYS A 10 -6.28 17.39 -2.44
N PRO A 11 -5.37 18.23 -1.91
CA PRO A 11 -5.74 19.33 -1.04
C PRO A 11 -6.75 20.24 -1.73
N LYS A 12 -7.59 20.92 -0.93
CA LYS A 12 -8.40 22.02 -1.46
C LYS A 12 -7.46 23.13 -1.97
N ALA A 13 -7.91 23.90 -2.95
CA ALA A 13 -7.11 24.93 -3.63
C ALA A 13 -6.55 26.02 -2.68
N ASP A 14 -7.11 26.15 -1.47
CA ASP A 14 -6.75 27.10 -0.42
C ASP A 14 -5.96 26.46 0.75
N ALA A 15 -5.59 25.19 0.66
CA ALA A 15 -4.93 24.48 1.75
C ALA A 15 -3.51 25.03 2.01
N ASP A 16 -3.24 25.44 3.24
CA ASP A 16 -1.90 25.87 3.64
C ASP A 16 -0.93 24.67 3.68
N TYR A 17 0.08 24.72 2.81
CA TYR A 17 1.13 23.70 2.72
C TYR A 17 2.02 23.63 3.98
N ARG A 18 1.89 24.59 4.91
CA ARG A 18 2.62 24.65 6.18
C ARG A 18 1.89 23.94 7.32
N GLU A 19 0.62 23.58 7.17
CA GLU A 19 -0.11 22.88 8.23
C GLU A 19 0.44 21.48 8.50
N ALA A 20 0.57 21.13 9.79
CA ALA A 20 1.03 19.82 10.21
C ALA A 20 0.00 18.74 9.83
N SER A 21 0.44 17.67 9.13
CA SER A 21 -0.50 16.61 8.73
C SER A 21 -1.15 15.92 9.94
N ARG A 22 -2.46 15.74 9.90
CA ARG A 22 -3.19 14.94 10.89
C ARG A 22 -3.00 13.42 10.71
N HIS A 23 -2.62 12.98 9.50
CA HIS A 23 -2.51 11.56 9.15
C HIS A 23 -1.36 10.81 9.84
N ARG A 24 -0.23 11.47 10.10
CA ARG A 24 0.93 10.84 10.77
C ARG A 24 0.68 10.52 12.25
N PRO A 25 0.22 11.47 13.09
CA PRO A 25 -0.10 11.16 14.49
C PRO A 25 -1.27 10.16 14.58
N LEU A 26 -2.28 10.28 13.70
CA LEU A 26 -3.37 9.30 13.61
C LEU A 26 -2.84 7.89 13.31
N GLY A 27 -1.96 7.75 12.32
CA GLY A 27 -1.34 6.47 11.98
C GLY A 27 -0.58 5.87 13.17
N PHE A 28 0.23 6.66 13.88
CA PHE A 28 0.92 6.18 15.08
C PHE A 28 -0.01 5.77 16.21
N ALA A 29 -1.12 6.51 16.42
CA ALA A 29 -2.13 6.13 17.40
C ALA A 29 -2.77 4.78 17.06
N ILE A 30 -3.17 4.58 15.79
CA ILE A 30 -3.74 3.31 15.32
C ILE A 30 -2.72 2.16 15.47
N ALA A 31 -1.46 2.39 15.12
CA ALA A 31 -0.40 1.40 15.29
C ALA A 31 -0.20 1.03 16.78
N GLY A 32 -0.27 2.02 17.68
CA GLY A 32 -0.22 1.80 19.13
C GLY A 32 -1.34 0.89 19.62
N VAL A 33 -2.57 1.11 19.15
CA VAL A 33 -3.69 0.20 19.43
C VAL A 33 -3.39 -1.21 18.94
N GLY A 34 -2.88 -1.35 17.71
CA GLY A 34 -2.47 -2.66 17.17
C GLY A 34 -1.42 -3.36 18.02
N VAL A 35 -0.41 -2.65 18.53
CA VAL A 35 0.61 -3.22 19.42
C VAL A 35 0.00 -3.67 20.75
N VAL A 36 -0.90 -2.88 21.34
CA VAL A 36 -1.60 -3.28 22.59
C VAL A 36 -2.41 -4.56 22.37
N LEU A 37 -3.16 -4.66 21.27
CA LEU A 37 -3.90 -5.87 20.93
C LEU A 37 -2.99 -7.09 20.74
N ALA A 38 -1.82 -6.90 20.11
CA ALA A 38 -0.84 -7.98 19.93
C ALA A 38 -0.27 -8.46 21.28
N VAL A 39 -0.01 -7.54 22.22
CA VAL A 39 0.45 -7.89 23.58
C VAL A 39 -0.63 -8.67 24.33
N ILE A 40 -1.90 -8.25 24.24
CA ILE A 40 -3.02 -8.98 24.85
C ILE A 40 -3.14 -10.39 24.25
N ALA A 41 -3.05 -10.50 22.93
CA ALA A 41 -3.09 -11.80 22.24
C ALA A 41 -1.91 -12.70 22.65
N PHE A 42 -0.71 -12.14 22.80
CA PHE A 42 0.46 -12.87 23.28
C PHE A 42 0.25 -13.39 24.70
N ILE A 43 -0.27 -12.57 25.62
CA ILE A 43 -0.61 -12.99 26.99
C ILE A 43 -1.66 -14.10 26.95
N GLY A 44 -2.68 -13.99 26.09
CA GLY A 44 -3.68 -15.04 25.90
C GLY A 44 -3.06 -16.38 25.46
N ASN A 45 -2.13 -16.34 24.49
CA ASN A 45 -1.40 -17.53 24.06
C ASN A 45 -0.56 -18.15 25.18
N LEU A 46 0.09 -17.33 26.03
CA LEU A 46 0.83 -17.83 27.20
C LEU A 46 -0.11 -18.45 28.24
N ALA A 47 -1.24 -17.80 28.52
CA ALA A 47 -2.24 -18.30 29.47
C ALA A 47 -2.84 -19.64 29.01
N ALA A 48 -3.04 -19.81 27.70
CA ALA A 48 -3.52 -21.06 27.13
C ALA A 48 -2.62 -22.25 27.49
N ALA A 49 -1.30 -22.06 27.50
CA ALA A 49 -0.33 -23.11 27.79
C ALA A 49 -0.45 -23.71 29.21
N GLY A 50 -1.02 -22.96 30.16
CA GLY A 50 -1.28 -23.41 31.54
C GLY A 50 -2.75 -23.67 31.86
N SER A 51 -3.65 -23.59 30.88
CA SER A 51 -5.09 -23.64 31.10
C SER A 51 -5.66 -25.06 30.96
N ALA A 52 -6.77 -25.33 31.67
CA ALA A 52 -7.52 -26.58 31.51
C ALA A 52 -8.24 -26.67 30.15
N GLU A 53 -8.55 -25.53 29.52
CA GLU A 53 -9.22 -25.44 28.22
C GLU A 53 -8.41 -24.56 27.24
N PRO A 54 -7.26 -25.08 26.76
CA PRO A 54 -6.36 -24.31 25.89
C PRO A 54 -7.02 -23.93 24.56
N ALA A 55 -7.94 -24.76 24.03
CA ALA A 55 -8.57 -24.54 22.74
C ALA A 55 -9.41 -23.25 22.68
N SER A 56 -10.20 -22.98 23.72
CA SER A 56 -11.00 -21.75 23.83
C SER A 56 -10.10 -20.52 23.88
N THR A 57 -9.04 -20.58 24.70
CA THR A 57 -8.10 -19.48 24.87
C THR A 57 -7.31 -19.18 23.59
N LEU A 58 -6.88 -20.21 22.88
CA LEU A 58 -6.16 -20.09 21.61
C LEU A 58 -7.05 -19.51 20.49
N ALA A 59 -8.35 -19.80 20.48
CA ALA A 59 -9.26 -19.34 19.43
C ALA A 59 -9.38 -17.81 19.41
N TRP A 60 -9.68 -17.19 20.56
CA TRP A 60 -9.77 -15.73 20.63
C TRP A 60 -8.39 -15.06 20.54
N ALA A 61 -7.34 -15.68 21.10
CA ALA A 61 -5.99 -15.15 21.02
C ALA A 61 -5.48 -15.11 19.57
N PHE A 62 -5.79 -16.13 18.78
CA PHE A 62 -5.50 -16.16 17.35
C PHE A 62 -6.21 -15.02 16.61
N GLY A 63 -7.52 -14.86 16.79
CA GLY A 63 -8.25 -13.80 16.11
C GLY A 63 -7.82 -12.40 16.52
N LEU A 64 -7.48 -12.20 17.80
CA LEU A 64 -6.95 -10.95 18.31
C LEU A 64 -5.57 -10.65 17.72
N ASN A 65 -4.70 -11.65 17.58
CA ASN A 65 -3.39 -11.49 16.97
C ASN A 65 -3.51 -11.04 15.50
N THR A 66 -4.39 -11.66 14.72
CA THR A 66 -4.56 -11.28 13.31
C THR A 66 -5.19 -9.89 13.19
N LEU A 67 -6.16 -9.55 14.05
CA LEU A 67 -6.72 -8.20 14.11
C LEU A 67 -5.66 -7.15 14.48
N ALA A 68 -4.76 -7.46 15.42
CA ALA A 68 -3.65 -6.61 15.81
C ALA A 68 -2.71 -6.32 14.63
N LEU A 69 -2.26 -7.38 13.94
CA LEU A 69 -1.40 -7.27 12.76
C LEU A 69 -2.08 -6.52 11.62
N GLY A 70 -3.38 -6.72 11.42
CA GLY A 70 -4.19 -5.97 10.47
C GLY A 70 -4.29 -4.48 10.81
N THR A 71 -4.51 -4.16 12.08
CA THR A 71 -4.60 -2.78 12.58
C THR A 71 -3.29 -2.01 12.31
N ILE A 72 -2.14 -2.65 12.52
CA ILE A 72 -0.83 -2.06 12.17
C ILE A 72 -0.73 -1.80 10.66
N LYS A 73 -1.21 -2.70 9.80
CA LYS A 73 -1.23 -2.49 8.35
C LYS A 73 -2.17 -1.34 7.95
N VAL A 74 -3.31 -1.19 8.61
CA VAL A 74 -4.22 -0.04 8.41
C VAL A 74 -3.54 1.27 8.78
N ALA A 75 -2.77 1.29 9.88
CA ALA A 75 -1.96 2.45 10.25
C ALA A 75 -0.96 2.84 9.15
N ILE A 76 -0.30 1.87 8.51
CA ILE A 76 0.57 2.12 7.35
C ILE A 76 -0.23 2.77 6.22
N GLY A 77 -1.41 2.24 5.90
CA GLY A 77 -2.32 2.83 4.90
C GLY A 77 -2.65 4.30 5.20
N ALA A 78 -3.01 4.62 6.45
CA ALA A 78 -3.28 6.00 6.88
C ALA A 78 -2.07 6.93 6.72
N ILE A 79 -0.86 6.45 7.05
CA ILE A 79 0.39 7.21 6.86
C ILE A 79 0.65 7.47 5.38
N LEU A 80 0.48 6.46 4.52
CA LEU A 80 0.68 6.58 3.07
C LEU A 80 -0.30 7.57 2.43
N ILE A 81 -1.56 7.60 2.86
CA ILE A 81 -2.53 8.61 2.45
C ILE A 81 -1.99 10.02 2.79
N GLY A 82 -1.50 10.20 4.01
CA GLY A 82 -0.89 11.47 4.42
C GLY A 82 0.40 11.84 3.68
N ILE A 83 1.16 10.87 3.18
CA ILE A 83 2.31 11.11 2.29
C ILE A 83 1.82 11.60 0.92
N LEU A 84 0.78 10.97 0.39
CA LEU A 84 0.20 11.32 -0.91
C LEU A 84 -0.38 12.74 -0.92
N VAL A 85 -1.09 13.15 0.15
CA VAL A 85 -1.58 14.54 0.30
C VAL A 85 -0.43 15.54 0.31
N ARG A 86 0.62 15.26 1.10
CA ARG A 86 1.80 16.12 1.19
C ARG A 86 2.57 16.23 -0.11
N LEU A 87 2.60 15.17 -0.89
CA LEU A 87 3.26 15.16 -2.18
C LEU A 87 2.58 16.15 -3.14
N TRP A 88 1.25 16.18 -3.17
CA TRP A 88 0.51 17.18 -3.95
C TRP A 88 0.75 18.61 -3.45
N LEU A 89 0.70 18.86 -2.14
CA LEU A 89 1.04 20.17 -1.57
C LEU A 89 2.46 20.63 -1.96
N ARG A 90 3.41 19.69 -2.02
CA ARG A 90 4.79 19.97 -2.46
C ARG A 90 4.87 20.27 -3.95
N VAL A 91 4.10 19.58 -4.78
CA VAL A 91 4.01 19.86 -6.22
C VAL A 91 3.52 21.28 -6.42
N ASP A 92 2.41 21.66 -5.79
CA ASP A 92 1.84 23.02 -5.89
C ASP A 92 2.84 24.08 -5.39
N GLY A 93 3.48 23.83 -4.25
CA GLY A 93 4.51 24.70 -3.70
C GLY A 93 5.71 24.88 -4.65
N VAL A 94 6.22 23.80 -5.23
CA VAL A 94 7.32 23.85 -6.21
C VAL A 94 6.88 24.58 -7.48
N THR A 95 5.71 24.29 -8.02
CA THR A 95 5.17 25.00 -9.20
C THR A 95 5.10 26.51 -8.98
N SER A 96 4.74 26.96 -7.78
CA SER A 96 4.68 28.40 -7.46
C SER A 96 6.05 29.06 -7.28
N ALA A 97 7.03 28.35 -6.70
CA ALA A 97 8.33 28.92 -6.34
C ALA A 97 9.39 28.79 -7.44
N LEU A 98 9.32 27.73 -8.24
CA LEU A 98 10.35 27.38 -9.22
C LEU A 98 10.51 28.38 -10.37
N PRO A 99 9.47 29.08 -10.86
CA PRO A 99 9.64 30.11 -11.90
C PRO A 99 10.60 31.24 -11.48
N ALA A 100 10.63 31.61 -10.20
CA ALA A 100 11.54 32.64 -9.68
C ALA A 100 13.01 32.16 -9.60
N LEU A 101 13.24 30.85 -9.69
CA LEU A 101 14.55 30.20 -9.58
C LEU A 101 15.02 29.58 -10.90
N GLN A 102 14.23 29.65 -11.97
CA GLN A 102 14.57 29.05 -13.25
C GLN A 102 15.77 29.79 -13.87
N GLN A 103 16.85 29.05 -14.10
CA GLN A 103 18.10 29.59 -14.67
C GLN A 103 18.55 28.85 -15.94
N SER A 104 17.85 27.76 -16.31
CA SER A 104 18.18 26.87 -17.42
C SER A 104 16.94 26.54 -18.25
N SER A 105 17.11 26.36 -19.57
CA SER A 105 16.07 25.85 -20.49
C SER A 105 15.71 24.39 -20.22
N GLY A 106 16.57 23.66 -19.50
CA GLY A 106 16.31 22.28 -19.10
C GLY A 106 16.38 21.28 -20.25
N ASP A 107 17.12 21.54 -21.32
CA ASP A 107 17.16 20.70 -22.54
C ASP A 107 17.82 19.31 -22.38
N ARG A 108 18.35 19.01 -21.19
CA ARG A 108 18.97 17.72 -20.88
C ARG A 108 18.17 16.95 -19.83
N ALA A 109 18.02 15.65 -20.04
CA ALA A 109 17.45 14.74 -19.06
C ALA A 109 18.45 14.45 -17.92
N PRO A 110 17.98 14.20 -16.68
CA PRO A 110 18.80 13.63 -15.62
C PRO A 110 19.38 12.28 -16.01
N ASP A 111 20.69 12.11 -15.81
CA ASP A 111 21.42 10.88 -16.09
C ASP A 111 21.35 9.90 -14.91
N GLY A 112 21.53 8.60 -15.16
CA GLY A 112 21.69 7.58 -14.11
C GLY A 112 20.39 6.95 -13.55
N PHE A 113 19.21 7.41 -13.98
CA PHE A 113 17.92 6.93 -13.45
C PHE A 113 17.19 5.91 -14.35
N GLY A 114 17.69 5.68 -15.57
CA GLY A 114 17.12 4.77 -16.56
C GLY A 114 16.60 5.49 -17.82
N ALA A 115 15.79 4.80 -18.62
CA ALA A 115 15.25 5.37 -19.85
C ALA A 115 14.26 6.50 -19.57
N VAL A 116 14.45 7.65 -20.23
CA VAL A 116 13.63 8.85 -20.08
C VAL A 116 12.78 9.07 -21.33
N LEU A 117 11.55 9.52 -21.15
CA LEU A 117 10.64 9.95 -22.22
C LEU A 117 10.55 11.47 -22.19
N GLN A 118 10.80 12.12 -23.32
CA GLN A 118 10.59 13.56 -23.51
C GLN A 118 9.23 13.78 -24.17
N THR A 119 8.40 14.62 -23.57
CA THR A 119 7.09 15.01 -24.09
C THR A 119 6.89 16.51 -23.97
N HIS A 120 6.02 17.09 -24.79
CA HIS A 120 5.66 18.51 -24.70
C HIS A 120 4.63 18.81 -23.61
N THR A 121 3.87 17.81 -23.18
CA THR A 121 2.81 17.94 -22.18
C THR A 121 2.97 16.86 -21.11
N THR A 122 2.34 17.08 -19.95
CA THR A 122 2.33 16.08 -18.87
C THR A 122 1.78 14.75 -19.36
N PRO A 123 2.51 13.62 -19.22
CA PRO A 123 2.03 12.34 -19.69
C PRO A 123 0.77 11.92 -18.93
N ARG A 124 -0.27 11.51 -19.67
CA ARG A 124 -1.50 10.97 -19.08
C ARG A 124 -1.22 9.79 -18.14
N ALA A 125 -2.02 9.69 -17.08
CA ALA A 125 -1.99 8.55 -16.17
C ALA A 125 -2.17 7.23 -16.94
N LEU A 126 -1.19 6.33 -16.79
CA LEU A 126 -1.25 4.97 -17.32
C LEU A 126 -2.50 4.25 -16.77
N PRO A 127 -3.07 3.28 -17.49
CA PRO A 127 -4.27 2.55 -17.04
C PRO A 127 -4.11 2.01 -15.60
N ILE A 128 -2.91 1.52 -15.30
CA ILE A 128 -2.58 0.99 -13.98
C ILE A 128 -2.59 2.03 -12.86
N HIS A 129 -2.23 3.29 -13.16
CA HIS A 129 -2.30 4.37 -12.19
C HIS A 129 -3.74 4.75 -11.88
N ARG A 130 -4.64 4.67 -12.88
CA ARG A 130 -6.06 4.89 -12.66
C ARG A 130 -6.65 3.80 -11.78
N MET A 131 -6.33 2.55 -12.09
CA MET A 131 -6.72 1.41 -11.26
C MET A 131 -6.20 1.56 -9.83
N ALA A 132 -4.94 1.96 -9.65
CA ALA A 132 -4.38 2.19 -8.33
C ALA A 132 -5.14 3.26 -7.53
N ARG A 133 -5.48 4.39 -8.17
CA ARG A 133 -6.26 5.46 -7.54
C ARG A 133 -7.67 5.04 -7.15
N THR A 134 -8.30 4.15 -7.92
CA THR A 134 -9.68 3.74 -7.64
C THR A 134 -9.79 2.58 -6.67
N MET A 135 -8.82 1.66 -6.68
CA MET A 135 -8.93 0.39 -5.98
C MET A 135 -8.42 0.40 -4.54
N TRP A 136 -7.53 1.33 -4.16
CA TRP A 136 -6.92 1.27 -2.83
C TRP A 136 -7.94 1.42 -1.69
N GLY A 137 -8.89 2.34 -1.82
CA GLY A 137 -9.89 2.63 -0.78
C GLY A 137 -10.83 1.45 -0.53
N PRO A 138 -11.50 0.92 -1.57
CA PRO A 138 -12.34 -0.27 -1.45
C PRO A 138 -11.60 -1.47 -0.88
N MET A 139 -10.35 -1.73 -1.31
CA MET A 139 -9.59 -2.87 -0.81
C MET A 139 -9.20 -2.73 0.67
N LEU A 140 -8.76 -1.56 1.10
CA LEU A 140 -8.52 -1.31 2.53
C LEU A 140 -9.80 -1.48 3.34
N GLY A 141 -10.92 -0.91 2.89
CA GLY A 141 -12.21 -1.02 3.56
C GLY A 141 -12.69 -2.46 3.69
N MET A 142 -12.71 -3.20 2.57
CA MET A 142 -13.09 -4.62 2.58
C MET A 142 -12.15 -5.47 3.43
N GLY A 143 -10.84 -5.19 3.38
CA GLY A 143 -9.87 -5.93 4.16
C GLY A 143 -10.05 -5.73 5.68
N VAL A 144 -10.33 -4.50 6.12
CA VAL A 144 -10.70 -4.22 7.52
C VAL A 144 -11.98 -4.93 7.91
N MET A 145 -13.01 -4.86 7.07
CA MET A 145 -14.29 -5.54 7.34
C MET A 145 -14.12 -7.06 7.45
N ALA A 146 -13.32 -7.67 6.58
CA ALA A 146 -13.03 -9.10 6.62
C ALA A 146 -12.26 -9.50 7.88
N LEU A 147 -11.29 -8.69 8.33
CA LEU A 147 -10.58 -8.94 9.58
C LEU A 147 -11.48 -8.84 10.81
N VAL A 148 -12.32 -7.81 10.86
CA VAL A 148 -13.27 -7.62 11.97
C VAL A 148 -14.27 -8.77 12.00
N ALA A 149 -14.82 -9.14 10.84
CA ALA A 149 -15.69 -10.32 10.73
C ALA A 149 -14.97 -11.58 11.20
N GLY A 150 -13.75 -11.81 10.72
CA GLY A 150 -12.90 -12.94 11.11
C GLY A 150 -12.56 -12.97 12.60
N PHE A 151 -12.41 -11.81 13.24
CA PHE A 151 -12.26 -11.71 14.69
C PHE A 151 -13.54 -12.11 15.43
N PHE A 152 -14.70 -11.58 15.03
CA PHE A 152 -15.97 -11.97 15.64
C PHE A 152 -16.31 -13.45 15.41
N THR A 153 -15.99 -14.02 14.24
CA THR A 153 -16.12 -15.47 14.05
C THR A 153 -15.19 -16.26 14.97
N SER A 154 -13.98 -15.76 15.26
CA SER A 154 -13.08 -16.42 16.22
C SER A 154 -13.65 -16.46 17.64
N LEU A 155 -14.39 -15.41 18.05
CA LEU A 155 -15.07 -15.34 19.34
C LEU A 155 -16.31 -16.25 19.37
N TRP A 156 -17.09 -16.24 18.30
CA TRP A 156 -18.31 -17.04 18.20
C TRP A 156 -18.02 -18.54 18.32
N TRP A 157 -16.96 -19.00 17.68
CA TRP A 157 -16.59 -20.41 17.67
C TRP A 157 -15.60 -20.80 18.79
N ALA A 158 -15.34 -19.89 19.73
CA ALA A 158 -14.46 -20.16 20.86
C ALA A 158 -15.06 -21.27 21.75
N GLY A 159 -14.47 -22.46 21.69
CA GLY A 159 -14.89 -23.64 22.47
C GLY A 159 -15.66 -24.71 21.70
N GLU A 160 -16.23 -24.39 20.52
CA GLU A 160 -16.89 -25.39 19.66
C GLU A 160 -15.88 -26.20 18.83
N GLY A 161 -14.76 -25.56 18.45
CA GLY A 161 -13.70 -26.18 17.66
C GLY A 161 -14.17 -26.67 16.28
N GLY A 162 -13.31 -27.43 15.59
CA GLY A 162 -13.65 -28.09 14.33
C GLY A 162 -13.22 -27.35 13.06
N THR A 163 -13.35 -28.05 11.94
CA THR A 163 -12.80 -27.66 10.63
C THR A 163 -13.56 -26.49 10.01
N THR A 164 -14.88 -26.44 10.15
CA THR A 164 -15.72 -25.33 9.67
C THR A 164 -15.41 -24.02 10.39
N ALA A 165 -15.21 -24.08 11.71
CA ALA A 165 -14.80 -22.96 12.55
C ALA A 165 -13.49 -22.35 12.05
N ALA A 166 -12.50 -23.22 11.86
CA ALA A 166 -11.17 -22.86 11.42
C ALA A 166 -11.21 -22.28 10.01
N ALA A 167 -11.98 -22.87 9.09
CA ALA A 167 -12.07 -22.40 7.72
C ALA A 167 -12.62 -20.98 7.60
N TRP A 168 -13.72 -20.67 8.29
CA TRP A 168 -14.29 -19.33 8.27
C TRP A 168 -13.38 -18.32 8.96
N THR A 169 -12.90 -18.64 10.15
CA THR A 169 -12.06 -17.74 10.94
C THR A 169 -10.74 -17.43 10.24
N GLN A 170 -9.99 -18.47 9.86
CA GLN A 170 -8.71 -18.32 9.18
C GLN A 170 -8.89 -17.74 7.78
N GLY A 171 -9.88 -18.23 7.03
CA GLY A 171 -10.19 -17.75 5.69
C GLY A 171 -10.47 -16.24 5.66
N LEU A 172 -11.40 -15.75 6.49
CA LEU A 172 -11.75 -14.33 6.54
C LEU A 172 -10.57 -13.47 6.99
N GLN A 173 -9.85 -13.92 8.01
CA GLN A 173 -8.72 -13.16 8.54
C GLN A 173 -7.60 -13.01 7.51
N PHE A 174 -7.23 -14.09 6.82
CA PHE A 174 -6.16 -14.03 5.81
C PHE A 174 -6.60 -13.33 4.52
N LEU A 175 -7.86 -13.48 4.10
CA LEU A 175 -8.41 -12.67 3.03
C LEU A 175 -8.31 -11.19 3.38
N GLY A 176 -8.69 -10.83 4.62
CA GLY A 176 -8.59 -9.47 5.14
C GLY A 176 -7.17 -8.91 5.08
N GLU A 177 -6.18 -9.68 5.51
CA GLU A 177 -4.76 -9.29 5.42
C GLU A 177 -4.29 -9.08 3.97
N GLY A 178 -4.62 -10.01 3.08
CA GLY A 178 -4.29 -9.92 1.66
C GLY A 178 -4.91 -8.68 1.00
N LEU A 179 -6.17 -8.38 1.32
CA LEU A 179 -6.87 -7.18 0.84
C LEU A 179 -6.24 -5.89 1.38
N ILE A 180 -5.87 -5.84 2.66
CA ILE A 180 -5.20 -4.66 3.24
C ILE A 180 -3.84 -4.42 2.57
N LEU A 181 -3.00 -5.45 2.45
CA LEU A 181 -1.70 -5.32 1.79
C LEU A 181 -1.82 -4.94 0.31
N SER A 182 -2.86 -5.43 -0.38
CA SER A 182 -3.17 -5.02 -1.74
C SER A 182 -3.63 -3.56 -1.81
N GLY A 183 -4.45 -3.11 -0.87
CA GLY A 183 -4.83 -1.70 -0.73
C GLY A 183 -3.61 -0.79 -0.49
N ILE A 184 -2.68 -1.19 0.38
CA ILE A 184 -1.39 -0.51 0.58
C ILE A 184 -0.57 -0.47 -0.70
N SER A 185 -0.52 -1.58 -1.44
CA SER A 185 0.18 -1.65 -2.73
C SER A 185 -0.41 -0.67 -3.74
N PHE A 186 -1.74 -0.56 -3.84
CA PHE A 186 -2.39 0.43 -4.68
C PHE A 186 -2.16 1.88 -4.21
N LEU A 187 -2.04 2.13 -2.90
CA LEU A 187 -1.61 3.44 -2.39
C LEU A 187 -0.19 3.79 -2.88
N LEU A 188 0.76 2.84 -2.82
CA LEU A 188 2.11 3.04 -3.34
C LEU A 188 2.12 3.30 -4.86
N GLY A 189 1.29 2.57 -5.61
CA GLY A 189 1.07 2.83 -7.04
C GLY A 189 0.51 4.23 -7.31
N SER A 190 -0.37 4.72 -6.43
CA SER A 190 -0.92 6.08 -6.51
C SER A 190 0.13 7.15 -6.20
N ILE A 191 1.05 6.89 -5.27
CA ILE A 191 2.21 7.75 -4.98
C ILE A 191 3.14 7.84 -6.20
N LEU A 192 3.50 6.72 -6.82
CA LEU A 192 4.29 6.70 -8.05
C LEU A 192 3.62 7.51 -9.18
N ALA A 193 2.30 7.35 -9.32
CA ALA A 193 1.53 8.10 -10.29
C ALA A 193 1.57 9.60 -10.00
N ALA A 194 1.44 10.01 -8.74
CA ALA A 194 1.49 11.40 -8.33
C ALA A 194 2.89 12.02 -8.51
N LEU A 195 3.97 11.28 -8.25
CA LEU A 195 5.33 11.73 -8.56
C LEU A 195 5.55 11.97 -10.05
N ARG A 196 5.06 11.04 -10.88
CA ARG A 196 5.17 11.15 -12.34
C ARG A 196 4.37 12.33 -12.89
N GLU A 197 3.12 12.47 -12.43
CA GLU A 197 2.22 13.52 -12.90
C GLU A 197 2.64 14.89 -12.38
N GLY A 198 2.91 15.01 -11.07
CA GLY A 198 3.31 16.27 -10.45
C GLY A 198 4.66 16.79 -10.96
N GLY A 199 5.66 15.91 -11.13
CA GLY A 199 6.93 16.30 -11.75
C GLY A 199 6.80 16.73 -13.21
N GLY A 200 5.80 16.20 -13.93
CA GLY A 200 5.45 16.65 -15.28
C GLY A 200 4.79 18.03 -15.28
N GLN A 201 3.84 18.25 -14.38
CA GLN A 201 3.13 19.53 -14.24
C GLN A 201 4.06 20.68 -13.88
N VAL A 202 5.03 20.44 -12.98
CA VAL A 202 6.06 21.42 -12.63
C VAL A 202 6.84 21.83 -13.88
N GLN A 203 7.29 20.88 -14.70
CA GLN A 203 8.04 21.17 -15.92
C GLN A 203 7.17 21.88 -16.98
N GLU A 204 5.94 21.42 -17.18
CA GLU A 204 5.00 22.04 -18.12
C GLU A 204 4.67 23.49 -17.72
N SER A 205 4.54 23.77 -16.42
CA SER A 205 4.27 25.13 -15.91
C SER A 205 5.42 26.12 -16.16
N LEU A 206 6.65 25.63 -16.32
CA LEU A 206 7.82 26.44 -16.67
C LEU A 206 8.00 26.61 -18.19
N GLY A 207 7.14 25.99 -19.01
CA GLY A 207 7.28 25.99 -20.46
C GLY A 207 8.51 25.22 -20.96
N ILE A 208 9.13 24.37 -20.13
CA ILE A 208 10.29 23.56 -20.52
C ILE A 208 9.86 22.16 -20.99
N PRO A 209 10.69 21.46 -21.76
CA PRO A 209 10.39 20.08 -22.15
C PRO A 209 10.18 19.18 -20.93
N VAL A 210 9.11 18.38 -20.96
CA VAL A 210 8.73 17.50 -19.86
C VAL A 210 9.48 16.18 -19.99
N TYR A 211 10.39 15.93 -19.06
CA TYR A 211 11.09 14.65 -18.94
C TYR A 211 10.41 13.78 -17.88
N THR A 212 10.03 12.57 -18.27
CA THR A 212 9.50 11.57 -17.33
C THR A 212 10.20 10.24 -17.47
N LEU A 213 10.42 9.57 -16.34
CA LEU A 213 11.02 8.24 -16.34
C LEU A 213 10.11 7.23 -17.05
N ARG A 214 10.62 6.44 -17.99
CA ARG A 214 9.87 5.30 -18.51
C ARG A 214 9.63 4.29 -17.39
N MET A 215 8.50 3.58 -17.43
CA MET A 215 8.14 2.62 -16.39
C MET A 215 9.26 1.58 -16.20
N PRO A 216 9.92 1.54 -15.03
CA PRO A 216 11.04 0.63 -14.79
C PRO A 216 10.55 -0.81 -14.70
N LYS A 217 11.42 -1.78 -14.99
CA LYS A 217 11.07 -3.21 -14.89
C LYS A 217 10.59 -3.59 -13.49
N ALA A 218 11.19 -2.99 -12.46
CA ALA A 218 10.78 -3.17 -11.07
C ALA A 218 9.33 -2.76 -10.81
N ALA A 219 8.83 -1.69 -11.44
CA ALA A 219 7.42 -1.27 -11.28
C ALA A 219 6.46 -2.27 -11.94
N LYS A 220 6.87 -2.90 -13.04
CA LYS A 220 6.07 -3.97 -13.67
C LYS A 220 6.08 -5.25 -12.83
N ALA A 221 7.24 -5.61 -12.28
CA ALA A 221 7.38 -6.74 -11.37
C ALA A 221 6.54 -6.55 -10.11
N PHE A 222 6.58 -5.36 -9.50
CA PHE A 222 5.69 -4.98 -8.38
C PHE A 222 4.22 -5.31 -8.68
N VAL A 223 3.72 -4.87 -9.83
CA VAL A 223 2.32 -5.08 -10.22
C VAL A 223 2.01 -6.57 -10.37
N ALA A 224 2.88 -7.30 -11.06
CA ALA A 224 2.71 -8.73 -11.26
C ALA A 224 2.68 -9.47 -9.91
N LEU A 225 3.62 -9.17 -9.02
CA LEU A 225 3.67 -9.77 -7.68
C LEU A 225 2.42 -9.45 -6.86
N MET A 226 1.95 -8.20 -6.92
CA MET A 226 0.74 -7.78 -6.21
C MET A 226 -0.50 -8.53 -6.70
N VAL A 227 -0.71 -8.59 -8.01
CA VAL A 227 -1.87 -9.30 -8.60
C VAL A 227 -1.80 -10.78 -8.26
N THR A 228 -0.64 -11.42 -8.44
CA THR A 228 -0.47 -12.84 -8.12
C THR A 228 -0.68 -13.12 -6.64
N GLY A 229 -0.12 -12.29 -5.74
CA GLY A 229 -0.28 -12.45 -4.30
C GLY A 229 -1.75 -12.32 -3.86
N LEU A 230 -2.46 -11.31 -4.37
CA LEU A 230 -3.90 -11.15 -4.12
C LEU A 230 -4.71 -12.34 -4.63
N MET A 231 -4.44 -12.79 -5.85
CA MET A 231 -5.15 -13.94 -6.43
C MET A 231 -4.92 -15.22 -5.61
N ILE A 232 -3.71 -15.43 -5.09
CA ILE A 232 -3.41 -16.53 -4.19
C ILE A 232 -4.20 -16.40 -2.89
N SER A 233 -4.26 -15.21 -2.27
CA SER A 233 -5.07 -14.99 -1.06
C SER A 233 -6.57 -15.25 -1.29
N VAL A 234 -7.11 -14.83 -2.44
CA VAL A 234 -8.51 -15.09 -2.80
C VAL A 234 -8.75 -16.58 -3.07
N ALA A 235 -7.88 -17.23 -3.85
CA ALA A 235 -7.99 -18.66 -4.13
C ALA A 235 -7.90 -19.49 -2.85
N GLN A 236 -6.97 -19.16 -1.96
CA GLN A 236 -6.83 -19.77 -0.64
C GLN A 236 -8.13 -19.64 0.18
N PHE A 237 -8.76 -18.46 0.20
CA PHE A 237 -10.05 -18.29 0.87
C PHE A 237 -11.16 -19.16 0.27
N VAL A 238 -11.25 -19.24 -1.06
CA VAL A 238 -12.23 -20.11 -1.75
C VAL A 238 -11.99 -21.58 -1.39
N VAL A 239 -10.73 -22.02 -1.34
CA VAL A 239 -10.40 -23.39 -0.95
C VAL A 239 -10.75 -23.63 0.53
N TYR A 240 -10.52 -22.68 1.44
CA TYR A 240 -11.01 -22.79 2.82
C TYR A 240 -12.51 -23.05 2.86
N LEU A 241 -13.33 -22.29 2.14
CA LEU A 241 -14.78 -22.49 2.13
C LEU A 241 -15.17 -23.82 1.47
N TRP A 242 -14.56 -24.15 0.33
CA TRP A 242 -14.84 -25.39 -0.39
C TRP A 242 -14.51 -26.63 0.45
N THR A 243 -13.43 -26.62 1.24
CA THR A 243 -13.07 -27.77 2.09
C THR A 243 -14.12 -28.05 3.16
N THR A 244 -14.90 -27.06 3.62
CA THR A 244 -15.98 -27.28 4.60
C THR A 244 -17.09 -28.20 4.10
N THR A 245 -17.19 -28.42 2.79
CA THR A 245 -18.21 -29.29 2.17
C THR A 245 -17.68 -30.69 1.82
N GLN A 246 -16.44 -31.02 2.20
CA GLN A 246 -15.76 -32.25 1.79
C GLN A 246 -15.62 -33.27 2.91
N ALA A 247 -15.27 -34.51 2.55
CA ALA A 247 -14.94 -35.57 3.50
C ALA A 247 -13.64 -35.26 4.28
N ALA A 248 -13.49 -35.85 5.47
CA ALA A 248 -12.45 -35.50 6.43
C ALA A 248 -11.01 -35.72 5.93
N ASP A 249 -10.80 -36.74 5.08
CA ASP A 249 -9.52 -37.05 4.43
C ASP A 249 -9.10 -35.94 3.45
N VAL A 250 -10.04 -35.45 2.65
CA VAL A 250 -9.82 -34.32 1.73
C VAL A 250 -9.53 -33.04 2.51
N VAL A 251 -10.24 -32.79 3.61
CA VAL A 251 -10.02 -31.62 4.48
C VAL A 251 -8.59 -31.60 5.01
N ALA A 252 -8.10 -32.71 5.55
CA ALA A 252 -6.77 -32.79 6.15
C ALA A 252 -5.67 -32.45 5.14
N VAL A 253 -5.75 -32.98 3.92
CA VAL A 253 -4.77 -32.72 2.86
C VAL A 253 -4.76 -31.25 2.45
N ASN A 254 -5.94 -30.63 2.28
CA ASN A 254 -6.03 -29.24 1.86
C ASN A 254 -5.54 -28.28 2.95
N PHE A 255 -5.91 -28.51 4.21
CA PHE A 255 -5.46 -27.69 5.35
C PHE A 255 -3.94 -27.68 5.51
N ALA A 256 -3.25 -28.76 5.15
CA ALA A 256 -1.78 -28.82 5.17
C ALA A 256 -1.14 -27.83 4.17
N TRP A 257 -1.81 -27.53 3.05
CA TRP A 257 -1.29 -26.63 2.02
C TRP A 257 -1.79 -25.19 2.16
N LEU A 258 -2.93 -24.97 2.80
CA LEU A 258 -3.51 -23.63 2.96
C LEU A 258 -2.62 -22.66 3.75
N GLY A 259 -1.87 -23.16 4.74
CA GLY A 259 -0.87 -22.38 5.46
C GLY A 259 0.28 -21.90 4.56
N PRO A 260 1.00 -22.81 3.86
CA PRO A 260 2.01 -22.43 2.88
C PRO A 260 1.53 -21.47 1.79
N PHE A 261 0.31 -21.67 1.24
CA PHE A 261 -0.25 -20.77 0.23
C PHE A 261 -0.49 -19.36 0.77
N ARG A 262 -0.94 -19.25 2.03
CA ARG A 262 -1.07 -17.95 2.71
C ARG A 262 0.26 -17.22 2.75
N GLU A 263 1.30 -17.87 3.25
CA GLU A 263 2.62 -17.24 3.38
C GLU A 263 3.20 -16.87 2.02
N LEU A 264 2.97 -17.68 0.99
CA LEU A 264 3.35 -17.36 -0.38
C LEU A 264 2.62 -16.09 -0.88
N GLY A 265 1.30 -16.02 -0.70
CA GLY A 265 0.50 -14.86 -1.12
C GLY A 265 0.94 -13.57 -0.43
N LEU A 266 1.10 -13.61 0.91
CA LEU A 266 1.60 -12.49 1.70
C LEU A 266 3.04 -12.11 1.34
N GLY A 267 3.91 -13.10 1.16
CA GLY A 267 5.30 -12.91 0.75
C GLY A 267 5.43 -12.21 -0.59
N LEU A 268 4.58 -12.57 -1.57
CA LEU A 268 4.53 -11.92 -2.88
C LEU A 268 4.04 -10.46 -2.76
N LEU A 269 3.01 -10.20 -1.96
CA LEU A 269 2.53 -8.84 -1.70
C LEU A 269 3.61 -7.97 -1.06
N LEU A 270 4.28 -8.46 -0.01
CA LEU A 270 5.38 -7.76 0.65
C LEU A 270 6.58 -7.55 -0.27
N SER A 271 6.95 -8.55 -1.07
CA SER A 271 8.01 -8.41 -2.08
C SER A 271 7.66 -7.33 -3.11
N GLY A 272 6.39 -7.27 -3.53
CA GLY A 272 5.88 -6.19 -4.37
C GLY A 272 6.03 -4.82 -3.72
N ILE A 273 5.66 -4.69 -2.44
CA ILE A 273 5.80 -3.43 -1.68
C ILE A 273 7.26 -2.97 -1.64
N VAL A 274 8.21 -3.87 -1.40
CA VAL A 274 9.65 -3.53 -1.40
C VAL A 274 10.09 -3.01 -2.77
N LEU A 275 9.69 -3.67 -3.87
CA LEU A 275 9.98 -3.18 -5.22
C LEU A 275 9.35 -1.82 -5.49
N ALA A 276 8.10 -1.60 -5.04
CA ALA A 276 7.43 -0.31 -5.18
C ALA A 276 8.19 0.81 -4.45
N LEU A 277 8.62 0.58 -3.22
CA LEU A 277 9.43 1.54 -2.46
C LEU A 277 10.75 1.87 -3.17
N GLY A 278 11.45 0.86 -3.70
CA GLY A 278 12.66 1.08 -4.51
C GLY A 278 12.40 1.94 -5.76
N THR A 279 11.27 1.71 -6.45
CA THR A 279 10.89 2.54 -7.59
C THR A 279 10.49 3.97 -7.21
N ILE A 280 9.88 4.16 -6.04
CA ILE A 280 9.56 5.49 -5.50
C ILE A 280 10.85 6.25 -5.20
N ALA A 281 11.83 5.60 -4.56
CA ALA A 281 13.13 6.21 -4.29
C ALA A 281 13.84 6.66 -5.58
N ASN A 282 13.86 5.80 -6.62
CA ASN A 282 14.43 6.15 -7.92
C ASN A 282 13.68 7.31 -8.59
N ALA A 283 12.35 7.32 -8.52
CA ALA A 283 11.53 8.40 -9.06
C ALA A 283 11.78 9.73 -8.33
N LEU A 284 11.88 9.70 -7.00
CA LEU A 284 12.20 10.89 -6.20
C LEU A 284 13.59 11.44 -6.53
N GLY A 285 14.61 10.57 -6.67
CA GLY A 285 15.96 10.98 -7.06
C GLY A 285 15.97 11.65 -8.44
N PHE A 286 15.25 11.08 -9.40
CA PHE A 286 15.09 11.67 -10.74
C PHE A 286 14.46 13.07 -10.66
N GLN A 287 13.37 13.23 -9.91
CA GLN A 287 12.69 14.53 -9.78
C GLN A 287 13.56 15.57 -9.08
N PHE A 288 14.31 15.16 -8.04
CA PHE A 288 15.23 16.04 -7.33
C PHE A 288 16.34 16.55 -8.25
N GLU A 289 17.00 15.66 -8.99
CA GLU A 289 18.05 16.05 -9.94
C GLU A 289 17.49 16.93 -11.06
N ARG A 290 16.25 16.66 -11.51
CA ARG A 290 15.59 17.51 -12.50
C ARG A 290 15.38 18.93 -11.99
N ILE A 291 14.86 19.10 -10.77
CA ILE A 291 14.68 20.42 -10.15
C ILE A 291 16.04 21.12 -10.01
N ARG A 292 17.09 20.39 -9.58
CA ARG A 292 18.44 20.94 -9.47
C ARG A 292 18.95 21.49 -10.80
N GLN A 293 18.81 20.73 -11.90
CA GLN A 293 19.22 21.15 -13.23
C GLN A 293 18.50 22.40 -13.73
N ILE A 294 17.23 22.59 -13.36
CA ILE A 294 16.43 23.77 -13.69
C ILE A 294 16.94 25.00 -12.92
N CYS A 295 17.30 24.81 -11.65
CA CYS A 295 17.78 25.88 -10.77
C CYS A 295 19.24 26.26 -10.98
N THR A 296 20.09 25.36 -11.49
CA THR A 296 21.52 25.68 -11.67
C THR A 296 21.76 26.42 -12.98
N VAL A 297 22.45 27.57 -12.90
CA VAL A 297 23.10 28.23 -14.04
C VAL A 297 23.87 27.17 -14.85
N GLN A 298 23.56 27.05 -16.14
CA GLN A 298 24.56 26.54 -17.08
C GLN A 298 25.70 27.55 -17.04
N LEU A 299 26.67 27.35 -16.15
CA LEU A 299 28.01 27.92 -16.31
C LEU A 299 28.59 27.24 -17.55
N THR A 300 28.12 27.63 -18.72
CA THR A 300 28.82 27.44 -19.96
C THR A 300 30.19 28.06 -19.74
N ARG A 301 31.16 27.18 -19.49
CA ARG A 301 32.51 27.20 -20.05
C ARG A 301 32.66 28.29 -21.10
N GLY A 302 32.92 29.51 -20.65
CA GLY A 302 33.72 30.47 -21.38
C GLY A 302 35.16 30.19 -20.98
N ASN A 303 35.82 29.35 -21.77
CA ASN A 303 37.26 29.28 -22.03
C ASN A 303 37.52 28.11 -22.98
#